data_AF-A0A2C6BWY9-F1
#
_entry.id   AF-A0A2C6BWY9-F1
#
_cell.length_a   1.000
_cell.length_b   1.000
_cell.length_c   1.000
_cell.angle_alpha   90.00
_cell.angle_beta   90.00
_cell.angle_gamma   90.00
#
_symmetry.space_group_name_H-M   'P 1'
#
loop_
_entity.id
_entity.type
_entity.pdbx_description
1 polymer ?
#
loop_
_entity_poly.entity_id
_entity_poly.type
_entity_poly.pdbx_seq_one_letter_code
_entity_poly.pdbx_strand_id
1 'polypeptide(L)'
;MGLAKKYLEKINEITKLENGTYDVTFIDDVKINYAPKGIKKAVMAYVDETLKDFIKSEEEFTESGSNTDSNIKSNIDEKQEFQLTVPEKYNSLFNEENLEILSKIINERKINVNNETVVLPEHYRTLKNDITISMKTNSEIYSNFKKYAATNGITVASLMNYIMDMFLKNIKK
;
A
#
# COMPACT_ATOMS: atom_id res chain seq x y z
N MET A 1 2.29 27.39 -5.66
CA MET A 1 1.89 28.52 -4.79
C MET A 1 2.91 28.63 -3.66
N GLY A 2 3.49 29.80 -3.38
CA GLY A 2 4.38 29.96 -2.21
C GLY A 2 3.59 29.99 -0.89
N LEU A 3 3.14 28.83 -0.42
CA LEU A 3 2.49 28.57 0.88
C LEU A 3 3.52 27.95 1.84
N ALA A 4 3.37 28.14 3.15
CA ALA A 4 4.25 27.53 4.13
C ALA A 4 3.99 26.02 4.26
N LYS A 5 5.02 25.23 4.59
CA LYS A 5 4.99 23.76 4.64
C LYS A 5 3.83 23.20 5.46
N LYS A 6 3.55 23.79 6.64
CA LYS A 6 2.45 23.38 7.53
C LYS A 6 1.04 23.42 6.90
N TYR A 7 0.83 24.27 5.89
CA TYR A 7 -0.46 24.37 5.19
C TYR A 7 -0.51 23.42 3.98
N LEU A 8 0.64 23.15 3.35
CA LEU A 8 0.75 22.20 2.25
C LEU A 8 0.50 20.75 2.72
N GLU A 9 0.93 20.41 3.93
CA GLU A 9 0.70 19.08 4.55
C GLU A 9 -0.78 18.80 4.84
N LYS A 10 -1.65 19.81 4.79
CA LYS A 10 -3.10 19.70 5.02
C LYS A 10 -3.91 19.68 3.72
N ILE A 11 -3.24 19.56 2.58
CA ILE A 11 -3.84 19.56 1.24
C ILE A 11 -3.45 18.28 0.52
N ASN A 12 -4.44 17.53 0.03
CA ASN A 12 -4.25 16.34 -0.80
C ASN A 12 -3.94 16.71 -2.25
N GLU A 13 -4.71 17.64 -2.83
CA GLU A 13 -4.58 18.00 -4.26
C GLU A 13 -4.89 19.48 -4.51
N ILE A 14 -4.21 20.09 -5.49
CA ILE A 14 -4.51 21.43 -6.00
C ILE A 14 -4.53 21.41 -7.53
N THR A 15 -5.67 21.72 -8.11
CA THR A 15 -5.87 21.76 -9.56
C THR A 15 -6.29 23.14 -10.01
N LYS A 16 -5.55 23.72 -10.96
CA LYS A 16 -5.88 25.02 -11.56
C LYS A 16 -6.81 24.80 -12.75
N LEU A 17 -7.98 25.41 -12.72
CA LEU A 17 -8.97 25.33 -13.80
C LEU A 17 -8.69 26.36 -14.89
N GLU A 18 -9.24 26.12 -16.08
CA GLU A 18 -9.08 26.99 -17.26
C GLU A 18 -9.61 28.41 -17.04
N ASN A 19 -10.63 28.55 -16.19
CA ASN A 19 -11.20 29.84 -15.77
C ASN A 19 -10.30 30.61 -14.77
N GLY A 20 -9.12 30.06 -14.42
CA GLY A 20 -8.16 30.65 -13.50
C GLY A 20 -8.47 30.44 -12.01
N THR A 21 -9.57 29.77 -11.66
CA THR A 21 -9.84 29.36 -10.28
C THR A 21 -9.05 28.09 -9.92
N TYR A 22 -9.03 27.76 -8.64
CA TYR A 22 -8.30 26.62 -8.12
C TYR A 22 -9.23 25.73 -7.33
N ASP A 23 -9.25 24.45 -7.67
CA ASP A 23 -9.81 23.41 -6.84
C ASP A 23 -8.75 22.94 -5.84
N VAL A 24 -9.06 23.00 -4.55
CA VAL A 24 -8.18 22.51 -3.48
C VAL A 24 -8.93 21.43 -2.71
N THR A 25 -8.34 20.24 -2.65
CA THR A 25 -8.84 19.10 -1.87
C THR A 25 -8.01 18.98 -0.60
N PHE A 26 -8.64 19.08 0.56
CA PHE A 26 -7.97 19.02 1.86
C PHE A 26 -7.90 17.59 2.40
N ILE A 27 -7.15 17.38 3.49
CA ILE A 27 -6.95 16.05 4.08
C ILE A 27 -8.21 15.41 4.68
N ASP A 28 -9.25 16.21 4.95
CA ASP A 28 -10.60 15.79 5.34
C ASP A 28 -11.49 15.47 4.14
N ASP A 29 -10.89 15.38 2.95
CA ASP A 29 -11.54 15.08 1.67
C ASP A 29 -12.59 16.14 1.25
N VAL A 30 -12.58 17.32 1.88
CA VAL A 30 -13.37 18.48 1.46
C VAL A 30 -12.70 19.16 0.27
N LYS A 31 -13.46 19.34 -0.81
CA LYS A 31 -13.04 20.06 -2.01
C LYS A 31 -13.65 21.45 -2.05
N ILE A 32 -12.81 22.49 -2.15
CA ILE A 32 -13.23 23.90 -2.21
C ILE A 32 -12.67 24.55 -3.48
N ASN A 33 -13.55 25.21 -4.24
CA ASN A 33 -13.16 26.04 -5.38
C ASN A 33 -12.88 27.47 -4.91
N TYR A 34 -11.66 27.93 -5.17
CA TYR A 34 -11.18 29.24 -4.75
C TYR A 34 -10.90 30.13 -5.95
N ALA A 35 -11.33 31.39 -5.84
CA ALA A 35 -10.98 32.43 -6.81
C ALA A 35 -9.45 32.65 -6.87
N PRO A 36 -8.89 33.06 -8.02
CA PRO A 36 -7.45 33.28 -8.19
C PRO A 36 -6.86 34.31 -7.23
N LYS A 37 -7.65 35.34 -6.89
CA LYS A 37 -7.23 36.40 -5.97
C LYS A 37 -7.52 35.98 -4.53
N GLY A 38 -6.49 35.99 -3.69
CA GLY A 38 -6.63 35.76 -2.24
C GLY A 38 -6.61 34.30 -1.81
N ILE A 39 -6.41 33.36 -2.74
CA ILE A 39 -6.44 31.93 -2.42
C ILE A 39 -5.52 31.51 -1.28
N LYS A 40 -4.31 32.05 -1.20
CA LYS A 40 -3.40 31.74 -0.10
C LYS A 40 -4.03 32.04 1.26
N LYS A 41 -4.72 33.18 1.39
CA LYS A 41 -5.37 33.59 2.63
C LYS A 41 -6.57 32.71 2.94
N ALA A 42 -7.34 32.33 1.92
CA ALA A 42 -8.51 31.47 2.07
C ALA A 42 -8.13 30.05 2.51
N VAL A 43 -7.09 29.48 1.90
CA VAL A 43 -6.53 28.17 2.29
C VAL A 43 -5.99 28.18 3.71
N MET A 44 -5.26 29.23 4.10
CA MET A 44 -4.75 29.35 5.49
C MET A 44 -5.89 29.46 6.50
N ALA A 45 -6.93 30.27 6.20
CA ALA A 45 -8.09 30.42 7.06
C ALA A 45 -8.82 29.08 7.28
N TYR A 46 -9.07 28.34 6.19
CA TYR A 46 -9.69 27.02 6.29
C TYR A 46 -8.85 26.07 7.17
N VAL A 47 -7.55 25.95 6.89
CA VAL A 47 -6.68 25.07 7.68
C VAL A 47 -6.62 25.47 9.15
N ASP A 48 -6.54 26.76 9.46
CA ASP A 48 -6.44 27.24 10.83
C ASP A 48 -7.78 27.15 11.60
N GLU A 49 -8.93 27.23 10.90
CA GLU A 49 -10.27 27.16 11.51
C GLU A 49 -10.82 25.72 11.62
N THR A 50 -10.56 24.87 10.62
CA THR A 50 -11.19 23.54 10.52
C THR A 50 -10.22 22.38 10.68
N LEU A 51 -8.95 22.53 10.30
CA LEU A 51 -7.98 21.42 10.24
C LEU A 51 -6.84 21.50 11.27
N LYS A 52 -6.89 22.50 12.16
CA LYS A 52 -5.85 22.77 13.16
C LYS A 52 -5.56 21.56 14.05
N ASP A 53 -6.62 20.86 14.45
CA ASP A 53 -6.56 19.66 15.29
C ASP A 53 -7.00 18.39 14.54
N PHE A 54 -7.16 18.46 13.21
CA PHE A 54 -7.57 17.31 12.41
C PHE A 54 -6.43 16.28 12.32
N ILE A 55 -6.64 15.15 12.98
CA ILE A 55 -5.88 13.92 12.84
C ILE A 55 -6.69 13.04 11.89
N LYS A 56 -6.17 12.80 10.67
CA LYS A 56 -6.79 11.85 9.74
C LYS A 56 -6.72 10.47 10.39
N SER A 57 -7.86 9.98 10.89
CA SER A 57 -8.00 8.56 11.20
C SER A 57 -7.80 7.83 9.88
N GLU A 58 -6.86 6.89 9.85
CA GLU A 58 -6.57 6.09 8.66
C GLU A 58 -7.73 5.10 8.47
N GLU A 59 -8.86 5.62 7.98
CA GLU A 59 -9.99 4.82 7.54
C GLU A 59 -9.76 4.44 6.08
N GLU A 60 -9.54 3.16 5.88
CA GLU A 60 -9.41 2.51 4.60
C GLU A 60 -10.62 2.83 3.70
N PHE A 61 -10.32 3.21 2.47
CA PHE A 61 -11.29 3.31 1.39
C PHE A 61 -12.01 1.97 1.19
N THR A 62 -13.34 1.98 1.30
CA THR A 62 -14.18 1.15 0.43
C THR A 62 -15.25 2.00 -0.24
N GLU A 63 -15.27 1.87 -1.55
CA GLU A 63 -15.90 2.69 -2.56
C GLU A 63 -17.43 2.54 -2.60
N SER A 64 -18.09 3.69 -2.76
CA SER A 64 -19.38 3.97 -3.42
C SER A 64 -20.59 3.05 -3.23
N GLY A 65 -21.65 3.65 -2.68
CA GLY A 65 -22.98 3.08 -2.58
C GLY A 65 -23.80 3.07 -3.87
N SER A 66 -24.91 2.36 -3.80
CA SER A 66 -26.11 2.67 -4.57
C SER A 66 -27.32 2.74 -3.63
N ASN A 67 -27.85 3.95 -3.48
CA ASN A 67 -29.27 4.31 -3.28
C ASN A 67 -30.07 3.52 -2.25
N THR A 68 -30.61 4.21 -1.23
CA THR A 68 -32.06 4.27 -0.95
C THR A 68 -32.32 5.36 0.10
N ASP A 69 -33.14 6.35 -0.27
CA ASP A 69 -33.82 7.26 0.65
C ASP A 69 -34.50 6.50 1.79
N SER A 70 -34.25 6.84 3.05
CA SER A 70 -35.32 6.87 4.05
C SER A 70 -34.88 7.53 5.35
N ASN A 71 -35.67 8.51 5.76
CA ASN A 71 -35.77 9.01 7.12
C ASN A 71 -35.88 7.85 8.12
N ILE A 72 -34.83 7.57 8.89
CA ILE A 72 -34.95 6.74 10.09
C ILE A 72 -34.23 7.47 11.22
N LYS A 73 -35.03 8.04 12.14
CA LYS A 73 -34.58 8.45 13.47
C LYS A 73 -33.95 7.23 14.15
N SER A 74 -32.63 7.24 14.30
CA SER A 74 -31.91 6.17 14.99
C SER A 74 -32.07 6.33 16.51
N ASN A 75 -32.92 5.48 17.08
CA ASN A 75 -32.83 5.11 18.49
C ASN A 75 -32.09 3.77 18.51
N ILE A 76 -30.75 3.82 18.57
CA ILE A 76 -29.91 2.62 18.63
C ILE A 76 -29.51 2.44 20.09
N ASP A 77 -30.40 1.79 20.85
CA ASP A 77 -30.02 1.01 22.01
C ASP A 77 -29.94 -0.45 21.58
N GLU A 78 -28.93 -1.14 22.11
CA GLU A 78 -28.56 -2.55 21.90
C GLU A 78 -27.57 -2.84 20.74
N LYS A 79 -26.38 -3.30 21.13
CA LYS A 79 -25.39 -3.96 20.27
C LYS A 79 -26.05 -5.18 19.60
N GLN A 80 -26.61 -5.00 18.42
CA GLN A 80 -26.93 -6.12 17.56
C GLN A 80 -25.62 -6.75 17.09
N GLU A 81 -25.33 -7.96 17.55
CA GLU A 81 -24.31 -8.82 16.96
C GLU A 81 -24.74 -9.12 15.52
N PHE A 82 -24.18 -8.40 14.56
CA PHE A 82 -24.33 -8.70 13.14
C PHE A 82 -23.66 -10.05 12.86
N GLN A 83 -24.45 -11.12 12.85
CA GLN A 83 -24.01 -12.40 12.29
C GLN A 83 -24.03 -12.28 10.77
N LEU A 84 -22.86 -12.06 10.18
CA LEU A 84 -22.69 -11.98 8.74
C LEU A 84 -22.77 -13.39 8.15
N THR A 85 -23.98 -13.85 7.81
CA THR A 85 -24.17 -15.15 7.18
C THR A 85 -23.77 -15.06 5.72
N VAL A 86 -22.79 -15.87 5.30
CA VAL A 86 -22.38 -15.95 3.89
C VAL A 86 -23.56 -16.50 3.07
N PRO A 87 -24.03 -15.79 2.02
CA PRO A 87 -25.09 -16.29 1.15
C PRO A 87 -24.71 -17.67 0.58
N GLU A 88 -25.64 -18.62 0.57
CA GLU A 88 -25.37 -20.04 0.23
C GLU A 88 -24.64 -20.23 -1.10
N LYS A 89 -24.93 -19.36 -2.08
CA LYS A 89 -24.26 -19.34 -3.39
C LYS A 89 -22.74 -19.13 -3.33
N TYR A 90 -22.20 -18.64 -2.21
CA TYR A 90 -20.78 -18.40 -1.97
C TYR A 90 -20.16 -19.36 -0.96
N ASN A 91 -20.94 -20.27 -0.34
CA ASN A 91 -20.39 -21.24 0.63
C ASN A 91 -19.31 -22.13 0.01
N SER A 92 -19.42 -22.43 -1.28
CA SER A 92 -18.39 -23.17 -2.02
C SER A 92 -17.09 -22.39 -2.20
N LEU A 93 -17.10 -21.06 -2.11
CA LEU A 93 -15.91 -20.20 -2.20
C LEU A 93 -15.26 -19.98 -0.83
N PHE A 94 -16.05 -19.90 0.23
CA PHE A 94 -15.60 -19.67 1.61
C PHE A 94 -15.57 -20.96 2.44
N ASN A 95 -15.11 -22.06 1.84
CA ASN A 95 -14.84 -23.29 2.56
C ASN A 95 -13.39 -23.28 3.11
N GLU A 96 -13.09 -24.19 4.04
CA GLU A 96 -11.81 -24.24 4.74
C GLU A 96 -10.62 -24.44 3.77
N GLU A 97 -10.78 -25.32 2.78
CA GLU A 97 -9.76 -25.60 1.77
C GLU A 97 -9.42 -24.36 0.92
N ASN A 98 -10.45 -23.64 0.45
CA ASN A 98 -10.28 -22.42 -0.33
C ASN A 98 -9.69 -21.29 0.51
N LEU A 99 -10.07 -21.19 1.79
CA LEU A 99 -9.50 -20.23 2.73
C LEU A 99 -8.02 -20.54 3.02
N GLU A 100 -7.65 -21.82 3.09
CA GLU A 100 -6.25 -22.25 3.23
C GLU A 100 -5.43 -21.93 1.97
N ILE A 101 -5.98 -22.19 0.79
CA ILE A 101 -5.36 -21.83 -0.50
C ILE A 101 -5.21 -20.31 -0.60
N LEU A 102 -6.25 -19.54 -0.26
CA LEU A 102 -6.20 -18.08 -0.23
C LEU A 102 -5.16 -17.57 0.77
N SER A 103 -5.10 -18.15 1.97
CA SER A 103 -4.07 -17.84 2.98
C SER A 103 -2.67 -18.10 2.44
N LYS A 104 -2.46 -19.23 1.76
CA LYS A 104 -1.18 -19.57 1.13
C LYS A 104 -0.83 -18.59 0.01
N ILE A 105 -1.76 -18.26 -0.89
CA ILE A 105 -1.56 -17.28 -1.96
C ILE A 105 -1.27 -15.88 -1.36
N ILE A 106 -1.98 -15.49 -0.30
CA ILE A 106 -1.76 -14.22 0.40
C ILE A 106 -0.38 -14.22 1.06
N ASN A 107 0.05 -15.31 1.70
CA ASN A 107 1.38 -15.41 2.30
C ASN A 107 2.49 -15.38 1.23
N GLU A 108 2.29 -16.09 0.12
CA GLU A 108 3.19 -16.06 -1.05
C GLU A 108 3.24 -14.67 -1.71
N ARG A 109 2.11 -13.93 -1.74
CA ARG A 109 2.03 -12.58 -2.32
C ARG A 109 2.42 -11.46 -1.35
N LYS A 110 2.23 -11.61 -0.03
CA LYS A 110 2.74 -10.68 1.00
C LYS A 110 4.27 -10.61 0.94
N ILE A 111 4.93 -11.72 0.60
CA ILE A 111 6.38 -11.75 0.31
C ILE A 111 6.74 -10.92 -0.94
N ASN A 112 5.78 -10.66 -1.84
CA ASN A 112 6.01 -10.05 -3.14
C ASN A 112 5.48 -8.61 -3.31
N VAL A 113 4.68 -8.10 -2.36
CA VAL A 113 4.07 -6.75 -2.43
C VAL A 113 4.81 -5.72 -1.57
N ASN A 114 5.65 -6.14 -0.63
CA ASN A 114 6.56 -5.22 0.05
C ASN A 114 7.86 -5.11 -0.75
N ASN A 115 8.14 -3.94 -1.31
CA ASN A 115 9.42 -3.54 -1.91
C ASN A 115 10.60 -3.54 -0.92
N GLU A 116 10.53 -4.32 0.17
CA GLU A 116 11.51 -4.36 1.24
C GLU A 116 12.10 -5.76 1.34
N THR A 117 13.28 -5.91 0.74
CA THR A 117 14.25 -6.98 0.99
C THR A 117 13.72 -8.42 0.88
N VAL A 118 14.03 -9.08 -0.24
CA VAL A 118 14.02 -10.56 -0.35
C VAL A 118 14.86 -11.20 0.76
N VAL A 119 14.26 -11.49 1.92
CA VAL A 119 15.00 -12.08 3.04
C VAL A 119 15.46 -13.48 2.64
N LEU A 120 16.78 -13.65 2.50
CA LEU A 120 17.38 -14.94 2.15
C LEU A 120 17.07 -15.96 3.27
N PRO A 121 16.45 -17.12 2.96
CA PRO A 121 16.19 -18.16 3.95
C PRO A 121 17.48 -18.66 4.61
N GLU A 122 17.42 -18.96 5.91
CA GLU A 122 18.59 -19.37 6.73
C GLU A 122 19.39 -20.53 6.14
N HIS A 123 18.72 -21.52 5.57
CA HIS A 123 19.35 -22.66 4.90
C HIS A 123 20.44 -22.22 3.88
N TYR A 124 20.20 -21.17 3.10
CA TYR A 124 21.15 -20.70 2.07
C TYR A 124 22.26 -19.81 2.67
N ARG A 125 22.05 -19.26 3.87
CA ARG A 125 23.08 -18.50 4.60
C ARG A 125 24.17 -19.41 5.13
N THR A 126 23.81 -20.61 5.55
CA THR A 126 24.72 -21.62 6.12
C THR A 126 25.22 -22.65 5.10
N LEU A 127 24.71 -22.61 3.86
CA LEU A 127 25.09 -23.58 2.83
C LEU A 127 26.57 -23.44 2.48
N LYS A 128 27.30 -24.56 2.49
CA LYS A 128 28.69 -24.62 2.05
C LYS A 128 28.77 -24.43 0.54
N ASN A 129 29.62 -23.51 0.09
CA ASN A 129 29.98 -23.36 -1.32
C ASN A 129 31.24 -24.19 -1.61
N ASP A 130 31.09 -25.29 -2.34
CA ASP A 130 32.15 -26.25 -2.65
C ASP A 130 32.56 -26.27 -4.14
N ILE A 131 31.78 -25.61 -5.01
CA ILE A 131 32.04 -25.50 -6.46
C ILE A 131 32.15 -24.02 -6.86
N THR A 132 33.06 -23.72 -7.79
CA THR A 132 33.21 -22.39 -8.40
C THR A 132 32.66 -22.38 -9.83
N ILE A 133 31.87 -21.35 -10.16
CA ILE A 133 31.30 -21.13 -11.49
C ILE A 133 31.78 -19.78 -12.03
N SER A 134 32.17 -19.74 -13.31
CA SER A 134 32.49 -18.49 -14.02
C SER A 134 31.29 -18.07 -14.88
N MET A 135 30.83 -16.83 -14.72
CA MET A 135 29.66 -16.28 -15.41
C MET A 135 29.97 -14.88 -15.94
N LYS A 136 29.50 -14.57 -17.16
CA LYS A 136 29.47 -13.20 -17.69
C LYS A 136 28.13 -12.57 -17.38
N THR A 137 28.14 -11.32 -16.93
CA THR A 137 26.94 -10.54 -16.61
C THR A 137 27.17 -9.06 -16.91
N ASN A 138 26.10 -8.27 -16.86
CA ASN A 138 26.18 -6.81 -16.96
C ASN A 138 26.77 -6.22 -15.66
N SER A 139 27.59 -5.17 -15.79
CA SER A 139 28.30 -4.54 -14.68
C SER A 139 27.38 -3.87 -13.66
N GLU A 140 26.32 -3.22 -14.12
CA GLU A 140 25.31 -2.57 -13.27
C GLU A 140 24.50 -3.61 -12.49
N ILE A 141 24.07 -4.68 -13.17
CA ILE A 141 23.36 -5.79 -12.54
C ILE A 141 24.23 -6.41 -11.45
N TYR A 142 25.51 -6.69 -11.73
CA TYR A 142 26.43 -7.24 -10.75
C TYR A 142 26.66 -6.30 -9.55
N SER A 143 26.77 -4.99 -9.79
CA SER A 143 26.94 -3.98 -8.74
C SER A 143 25.75 -3.96 -7.79
N ASN A 144 24.53 -3.94 -8.35
CA ASN A 144 23.29 -3.98 -7.58
C ASN A 144 23.16 -5.29 -6.80
N PHE A 145 23.51 -6.42 -7.44
CA PHE A 145 23.50 -7.74 -6.82
C PHE A 145 24.46 -7.83 -5.62
N LYS A 146 25.68 -7.30 -5.79
CA LYS A 146 26.70 -7.24 -4.73
C LYS A 146 26.26 -6.32 -3.59
N LYS A 147 25.70 -5.15 -3.90
CA LYS A 147 25.17 -4.20 -2.90
C LYS A 147 24.07 -4.85 -2.07
N TYR A 148 23.14 -5.54 -2.72
CA TYR A 148 22.08 -6.26 -2.04
C TYR A 148 22.60 -7.31 -1.07
N ALA A 149 23.56 -8.14 -1.52
CA ALA A 149 24.16 -9.16 -0.68
C ALA A 149 24.85 -8.54 0.57
N ALA A 150 25.61 -7.46 0.37
CA ALA A 150 26.28 -6.75 1.45
C ALA A 150 25.30 -6.14 2.47
N THR A 151 24.24 -5.46 2.00
CA THR A 151 23.21 -4.86 2.87
C THR A 151 22.54 -5.90 3.77
N ASN A 152 22.40 -7.14 3.29
CA ASN A 152 21.71 -8.22 4.01
C ASN A 152 22.67 -9.14 4.79
N GLY A 153 23.97 -8.81 4.84
CA GLY A 153 24.98 -9.60 5.55
C GLY A 153 25.20 -11.00 4.96
N ILE A 154 24.97 -11.18 3.66
CA ILE A 154 25.09 -12.46 2.96
C ILE A 154 26.17 -12.41 1.87
N THR A 155 26.67 -13.57 1.47
CA THR A 155 27.61 -13.65 0.36
C THR A 155 26.88 -13.62 -0.99
N VAL A 156 27.58 -13.15 -2.03
CA VAL A 156 27.11 -13.21 -3.41
C VAL A 156 26.80 -14.65 -3.83
N ALA A 157 27.60 -15.62 -3.35
CA ALA A 157 27.39 -17.04 -3.63
C ALA A 157 26.10 -17.57 -2.98
N SER A 158 25.85 -17.24 -1.71
CA SER A 158 24.62 -17.61 -0.99
C SER A 158 23.37 -17.08 -1.70
N LEU A 159 23.42 -15.82 -2.14
CA LEU A 159 22.33 -15.21 -2.90
C LEU A 159 22.12 -15.88 -4.26
N MET A 160 23.22 -16.22 -4.95
CA MET A 160 23.18 -16.90 -6.24
C MET A 160 22.59 -18.31 -6.13
N ASN A 161 22.96 -19.07 -5.09
CA ASN A 161 22.40 -20.40 -4.83
C ASN A 161 20.88 -20.35 -4.64
N TYR A 162 20.39 -19.35 -3.89
CA TYR A 162 18.96 -19.16 -3.70
C TYR A 162 18.23 -18.85 -5.02
N ILE A 163 18.77 -17.95 -5.83
CA ILE A 163 18.15 -17.59 -7.12
C ILE A 163 18.10 -18.80 -8.06
N MET A 164 19.21 -19.52 -8.17
CA MET A 164 19.29 -20.72 -9.01
C MET A 164 18.30 -21.80 -8.56
N ASP A 165 18.24 -22.08 -7.26
CA ASP A 165 17.34 -23.10 -6.73
C ASP A 165 15.86 -22.68 -6.81
N MET A 166 15.55 -21.41 -6.53
CA MET A 166 14.20 -20.85 -6.68
C MET A 166 13.74 -20.92 -8.15
N PHE A 167 14.60 -20.54 -9.09
CA PHE A 167 14.32 -20.67 -10.52
C PHE A 167 14.03 -22.13 -10.91
N LEU A 168 14.87 -23.07 -10.49
CA LEU A 168 14.69 -24.50 -10.79
C LEU A 168 13.42 -25.09 -10.19
N LYS A 169 13.06 -24.71 -8.96
CA LYS A 169 11.82 -25.12 -8.30
C LYS A 169 10.57 -24.63 -9.03
N ASN A 170 10.65 -23.44 -9.63
CA ASN A 170 9.54 -22.86 -10.38
C ASN A 170 9.36 -23.49 -11.77
N ILE A 171 10.41 -24.10 -12.35
CA ILE A 171 10.32 -24.80 -13.65
C ILE A 171 9.81 -26.24 -13.50
N LYS A 172 10.07 -26.88 -12.36
CA LYS A 172 9.70 -28.28 -12.11
C LYS A 172 8.23 -28.47 -11.67
N LYS A 173 7.36 -27.50 -11.95
CA LYS A 173 5.91 -27.60 -11.71
C LYS A 173 5.18 -27.94 -13.01
#